data_AF-A0A7W7SLF2-F1
#
_entry.id   AF-A0A7W7SLF2-F1
#
_cell.length_a   1.000
_cell.length_b   1.000
_cell.length_c   1.000
_cell.angle_alpha   90.00
_cell.angle_beta   90.00
_cell.angle_gamma   90.00
#
_symmetry.space_group_name_H-M   'P 1'
#
loop_
_entity.id
_entity.type
_entity.pdbx_description
1 polymer ?
#
loop_
_entity_poly.entity_id
_entity_poly.type
_entity_poly.pdbx_seq_one_letter_code
_entity_poly.pdbx_strand_id
1 'polypeptide(L)'
;MIDLRRHNTVLVGHERYFLFQTETRWRMVHDRCPHRGGPLSLARRTPDGRRLSCPWHGTKIGVAALCRTALPMVRSGDEATVVLPGTSQDAPVSVIRRRILANLPPDADAETDPTDCNSSTGSAQPH
;
A
#
# COMPACT_ATOMS: atom_id res chain seq x y z
N MET A 1 -17.00 -12.55 -4.46
CA MET A 1 -16.84 -11.08 -4.40
C MET A 1 -15.38 -10.76 -4.19
N ILE A 2 -14.76 -9.91 -5.02
CA ILE A 2 -13.33 -9.59 -4.93
C ILE A 2 -13.09 -8.59 -3.79
N ASP A 3 -12.28 -8.96 -2.79
CA ASP A 3 -11.92 -8.05 -1.71
C ASP A 3 -10.88 -7.04 -2.23
N LEU A 4 -11.32 -5.81 -2.46
CA LEU A 4 -10.47 -4.71 -2.95
C LEU A 4 -9.40 -4.26 -1.96
N ARG A 5 -9.43 -4.68 -0.69
CA ARG A 5 -8.31 -4.47 0.25
C ARG A 5 -7.18 -5.46 0.00
N ARG A 6 -7.50 -6.65 -0.53
CA ARG A 6 -6.53 -7.71 -0.85
C ARG A 6 -6.14 -7.74 -2.32
N HIS A 7 -7.07 -7.42 -3.21
CA HIS A 7 -6.91 -7.42 -4.66
C HIS A 7 -7.05 -5.99 -5.17
N ASN A 8 -6.05 -5.18 -4.87
CA ASN A 8 -6.06 -3.74 -5.13
C ASN A 8 -5.19 -3.35 -6.32
N THR A 9 -4.57 -4.30 -7.02
CA THR A 9 -3.63 -4.02 -8.12
C THR A 9 -4.22 -4.52 -9.44
N VAL A 10 -4.16 -3.68 -10.45
CA VAL A 10 -4.62 -3.96 -11.82
C VAL A 10 -3.42 -3.97 -12.76
N LEU A 11 -3.31 -5.02 -13.54
CA LEU A 11 -2.36 -5.17 -14.64
C LEU A 11 -3.07 -4.92 -15.96
N VAL A 12 -2.48 -4.09 -16.81
CA VAL A 12 -2.94 -3.87 -18.18
C VAL A 12 -1.73 -4.00 -19.10
N GLY A 13 -1.61 -5.14 -19.77
CA GLY A 13 -0.35 -5.52 -20.43
C GLY A 13 0.82 -5.51 -19.43
N HIS A 14 1.78 -4.60 -19.63
CA HIS A 14 2.94 -4.44 -18.73
C HIS A 14 2.77 -3.33 -17.70
N GLU A 15 1.74 -2.50 -17.83
CA GLU A 15 1.48 -1.40 -16.91
C GLU A 15 0.78 -1.91 -15.66
N ARG A 16 1.18 -1.32 -14.53
CA ARG A 16 0.65 -1.68 -13.22
C ARG A 16 -0.01 -0.47 -12.59
N TYR A 17 -1.18 -0.69 -12.06
CA TYR A 17 -1.94 0.31 -11.33
C TYR A 17 -2.41 -0.28 -10.00
N PHE A 18 -2.70 0.59 -9.04
CA PHE A 18 -3.36 0.15 -7.81
C PHE A 18 -4.40 1.14 -7.32
N LEU A 19 -5.40 0.60 -6.63
CA LEU A 19 -6.42 1.34 -5.92
C LEU A 19 -5.81 1.98 -4.67
N PHE A 20 -5.78 3.30 -4.69
CA PHE A 20 -5.28 4.14 -3.62
C PHE A 20 -6.44 4.91 -2.97
N GLN A 21 -6.71 4.62 -1.70
CA GLN A 21 -7.73 5.33 -0.92
C GLN A 21 -7.13 6.55 -0.24
N THR A 22 -7.71 7.73 -0.46
CA THR A 22 -7.59 8.87 0.50
C THR A 22 -8.83 8.91 1.37
N GLU A 23 -8.84 9.81 2.37
CA GLU A 23 -9.97 9.99 3.29
C GLU A 23 -11.33 10.11 2.58
N THR A 24 -11.37 10.82 1.45
CA THR A 24 -12.63 11.12 0.76
C THR A 24 -12.95 10.23 -0.44
N ARG A 25 -11.96 9.56 -1.06
CA ARG A 25 -12.19 8.83 -2.32
C ARG A 25 -11.09 7.83 -2.66
N TRP A 26 -11.49 6.78 -3.37
CA TRP A 26 -10.59 5.88 -4.08
C TRP A 26 -10.08 6.54 -5.36
N ARG A 27 -8.87 6.17 -5.78
CA ARG A 27 -8.24 6.57 -7.06
C ARG A 27 -7.48 5.38 -7.62
N MET A 28 -7.43 5.26 -8.94
CA MET A 28 -6.49 4.35 -9.61
C MET A 28 -5.23 5.13 -9.98
N VAL A 29 -4.06 4.66 -9.55
CA VAL A 29 -2.77 5.34 -9.79
C VAL A 29 -1.74 4.33 -10.28
N HIS A 30 -0.70 4.79 -11.01
CA HIS A 30 0.39 3.91 -11.41
C HIS A 30 1.11 3.32 -10.19
N ASP A 31 1.37 2.01 -10.23
CA ASP A 31 2.18 1.29 -9.25
C ASP A 31 3.67 1.42 -9.58
N ARG A 32 4.17 2.67 -9.62
CA ARG A 32 5.54 2.99 -10.00
C ARG A 32 6.06 4.22 -9.26
N CYS A 33 7.08 4.02 -8.43
CA CYS A 33 7.78 5.11 -7.76
C CYS A 33 8.58 5.92 -8.80
N PRO A 34 8.48 7.26 -8.81
CA PRO A 34 9.19 8.10 -9.78
C PRO A 34 10.72 8.08 -9.63
N HIS A 35 11.26 7.59 -8.51
CA HIS A 35 12.70 7.48 -8.32
C HIS A 35 13.31 6.38 -9.22
N ARG A 36 12.93 5.11 -9.02
CA ARG A 36 13.45 3.95 -9.78
C ARG A 36 12.42 2.86 -10.07
N GLY A 37 11.13 3.19 -10.01
CA GLY A 37 10.05 2.27 -10.42
C GLY A 37 9.47 1.38 -9.32
N GLY A 38 9.78 1.65 -8.04
CA GLY A 38 9.32 0.84 -6.91
C GLY A 38 7.82 0.68 -6.80
N PRO A 39 7.34 -0.49 -6.32
CA PRO A 39 5.91 -0.75 -6.18
C PRO A 39 5.34 0.14 -5.07
N LEU A 40 4.59 1.16 -5.45
CA LEU A 40 3.89 2.06 -4.53
C LEU A 40 2.67 1.39 -3.87
N SER A 41 2.15 0.32 -4.47
CA SER A 41 1.12 -0.57 -3.90
C SER A 41 1.55 -1.20 -2.56
N LEU A 42 2.87 -1.25 -2.30
CA LEU A 42 3.48 -1.76 -1.07
C LEU A 42 4.05 -0.65 -0.18
N ALA A 43 3.89 0.61 -0.57
CA ALA A 43 4.40 1.71 0.21
C ALA A 43 3.59 1.89 1.49
N ARG A 44 4.27 2.23 2.58
CA ARG A 44 3.62 2.62 3.84
C ARG A 44 3.34 4.11 3.86
N ARG A 45 2.17 4.53 4.36
CA ARG A 45 1.91 5.95 4.66
C ARG A 45 2.84 6.42 5.77
N THR A 46 3.30 7.66 5.67
CA THR A 46 3.97 8.33 6.80
C THR A 46 2.97 8.59 7.93
N PRO A 47 3.42 8.78 9.19
CA PRO A 47 2.51 9.00 10.33
C PRO A 47 1.56 10.19 10.15
N ASP A 48 2.01 11.25 9.46
CA ASP A 48 1.20 12.42 9.12
C ASP A 48 0.20 12.18 7.96
N GLY A 49 0.23 10.99 7.33
CA GLY A 49 -0.59 10.63 6.19
C GLY A 49 -0.29 11.36 4.87
N ARG A 50 0.67 12.31 4.86
CA ARG A 50 0.92 13.21 3.71
C ARG A 50 1.80 12.59 2.63
N ARG A 51 2.53 11.53 2.95
CA ARG A 51 3.49 10.89 2.03
C ARG A 51 3.38 9.37 2.08
N LEU A 52 3.84 8.73 1.01
CA LEU A 52 4.10 7.31 0.92
C LEU A 52 5.60 7.05 0.96
N SER A 53 6.04 6.10 1.77
CA SER A 53 7.40 5.60 1.82
C SER A 53 7.55 4.41 0.89
N CYS A 54 8.24 4.60 -0.23
CA CYS A 54 8.54 3.51 -1.17
C CYS A 54 9.34 2.40 -0.45
N PRO A 55 8.97 1.12 -0.61
CA PRO A 55 9.60 0.02 0.10
C PRO A 55 11.02 -0.31 -0.37
N TRP A 56 11.45 0.18 -1.55
CA TRP A 56 12.80 -0.10 -2.05
C TRP A 56 13.86 0.78 -1.38
N HIS A 57 13.81 2.10 -1.60
CA HIS A 57 14.87 3.01 -1.11
C HIS A 57 14.34 4.04 -0.10
N GLY A 58 13.13 3.84 0.44
CA GLY A 58 12.54 4.77 1.43
C GLY A 58 12.11 6.13 0.87
N THR A 59 12.23 6.36 -0.45
CA THR A 59 11.82 7.61 -1.11
C THR A 59 10.40 7.99 -0.68
N LYS A 60 10.19 9.25 -0.33
CA LYS A 60 8.90 9.76 0.12
C LYS A 60 8.17 10.43 -1.05
N ILE A 61 6.98 9.93 -1.40
CA ILE A 61 6.13 10.45 -2.47
C ILE A 61 4.98 11.19 -1.82
N GLY A 62 4.77 12.47 -2.15
CA GLY A 62 3.63 13.22 -1.64
C GLY A 62 2.30 12.64 -2.12
N VAL A 63 1.34 12.44 -1.21
CA VAL A 63 0.00 11.93 -1.54
C VAL A 63 -0.71 12.86 -2.51
N ALA A 64 -0.59 14.18 -2.33
CA ALA A 64 -1.15 15.16 -3.26
C ALA A 64 -0.54 15.02 -4.68
N ALA A 65 0.77 14.76 -4.77
CA ALA A 65 1.44 14.54 -6.06
C ALA A 65 0.97 13.25 -6.73
N LEU A 66 0.88 12.15 -5.97
CA LEU A 66 0.34 10.88 -6.46
C LEU A 66 -1.11 11.02 -6.95
N CYS A 67 -1.95 11.79 -6.25
CA CYS A 67 -3.33 12.01 -6.65
C CYS A 67 -3.47 12.80 -7.95
N ARG A 68 -2.49 13.64 -8.31
CA ARG A 68 -2.49 14.38 -9.59
C ARG A 68 -2.20 13.48 -10.79
N THR A 69 -1.58 12.31 -10.57
CA THR A 69 -1.33 11.32 -11.62
C THR A 69 -2.37 10.19 -11.63
N ALA A 70 -3.48 10.37 -10.91
CA ALA A 70 -4.55 9.39 -10.88
C ALA A 70 -5.28 9.34 -12.22
N LEU A 71 -5.65 8.14 -12.63
CA LEU A 71 -6.45 7.93 -13.83
C LEU A 71 -7.88 8.47 -13.63
N PRO A 72 -8.54 8.93 -14.71
CA PRO A 72 -9.97 9.23 -14.67
C PRO A 72 -10.75 7.99 -14.22
N MET A 73 -11.52 8.13 -13.15
CA MET A 73 -12.29 7.04 -12.55
C MET A 73 -13.62 7.55 -12.02
N VAL A 74 -14.68 6.81 -12.30
CA VAL A 74 -16.01 6.98 -11.71
C VAL A 74 -16.32 5.75 -10.86
N ARG A 75 -16.94 5.94 -9.70
CA ARG A 75 -17.36 4.85 -8.81
C ARG A 75 -18.83 5.02 -8.43
N SER A 76 -19.60 3.94 -8.55
CA SER A 76 -21.00 3.85 -8.12
C SER A 76 -21.15 2.60 -7.25
N GLY A 77 -21.34 2.78 -5.94
CA GLY A 77 -21.38 1.68 -4.98
C GLY A 77 -20.11 0.83 -5.01
N ASP A 78 -20.25 -0.43 -5.40
CA ASP A 78 -19.15 -1.41 -5.51
C ASP A 78 -18.56 -1.53 -6.91
N GLU A 79 -19.07 -0.77 -7.87
CA GLU A 79 -18.57 -0.73 -9.24
C GLU A 79 -17.68 0.49 -9.47
N ALA A 80 -16.54 0.30 -10.14
CA ALA A 80 -15.64 1.38 -10.53
C ALA A 80 -15.23 1.22 -12.00
N THR A 81 -15.37 2.30 -12.76
CA THR A 81 -15.00 2.40 -14.17
C THR A 81 -13.81 3.34 -14.30
N VAL A 82 -12.74 2.88 -14.96
CA VAL A 82 -11.48 3.63 -15.13
C VAL A 82 -11.17 3.75 -16.62
N VAL A 83 -10.69 4.92 -17.04
CA VAL A 83 -10.17 5.13 -18.40
C VAL A 83 -8.66 4.91 -18.41
N LEU A 84 -8.20 3.97 -19.24
CA LEU A 84 -6.79 3.61 -19.36
C LEU A 84 -6.17 4.29 -20.60
N PRO A 85 -5.20 5.22 -20.42
CA PRO A 85 -4.62 5.94 -21.55
C PRO A 85 -3.67 5.05 -22.35
N GLY A 86 -3.71 5.18 -23.69
CA GLY A 86 -2.69 4.59 -24.57
C GLY A 86 -2.62 3.05 -24.56
N THR A 87 -3.69 2.38 -24.15
CA THR A 87 -3.78 0.92 -24.16
C THR A 87 -4.59 0.45 -25.37
N SER A 88 -4.12 -0.57 -26.07
CA SER A 88 -4.91 -1.22 -27.13
C SER A 88 -6.14 -1.86 -26.49
N GLN A 89 -7.28 -1.87 -27.19
CA GLN A 89 -8.52 -2.46 -26.65
C GLN A 89 -8.34 -3.94 -26.25
N ASP A 90 -7.44 -4.66 -26.93
CA ASP A 90 -7.17 -6.08 -26.66
C ASP A 90 -6.08 -6.32 -25.60
N ALA A 91 -5.60 -5.27 -24.92
CA ALA A 91 -4.60 -5.44 -23.87
C ALA A 91 -5.19 -6.28 -22.73
N PRO A 92 -4.53 -7.38 -22.31
CA PRO A 92 -5.07 -8.23 -21.26
C PRO A 92 -5.14 -7.44 -19.95
N VAL A 93 -6.31 -7.51 -19.31
CA VAL A 93 -6.56 -6.91 -18.00
C VAL A 93 -6.61 -8.01 -16.95
N SER A 94 -5.88 -7.84 -15.86
CA SER A 94 -5.88 -8.79 -14.74
C SER A 94 -5.91 -8.06 -13.41
N VAL A 95 -6.71 -8.58 -12.47
CA VAL A 95 -6.72 -8.09 -11.08
C VAL A 95 -5.93 -9.06 -10.22
N ILE A 96 -4.97 -8.56 -9.46
CA ILE A 96 -4.08 -9.40 -8.65
C ILE A 96 -4.12 -9.01 -7.17
N ARG A 97 -3.90 -10.02 -6.32
CA ARG A 97 -3.51 -9.83 -4.93
C ARG A 97 -2.00 -9.89 -4.82
N ARG A 98 -1.36 -8.79 -4.40
CA ARG A 98 0.09 -8.80 -4.16
C ARG A 98 0.40 -9.11 -2.71
N ARG A 99 1.01 -10.27 -2.49
CA ARG A 99 1.89 -10.53 -1.34
C ARG A 99 3.30 -10.58 -1.90
N ILE A 100 4.03 -9.46 -1.87
CA ILE A 100 5.47 -9.53 -2.08
C ILE A 100 6.06 -9.94 -0.74
N LEU A 101 6.57 -11.16 -0.67
CA LEU A 101 7.52 -11.53 0.35
C LEU A 101 8.78 -10.73 0.03
N ALA A 102 8.89 -9.53 0.63
CA ALA A 102 10.19 -8.90 0.72
C ALA A 102 11.07 -9.90 1.47
N ASN A 103 12.34 -10.01 1.06
CA ASN A 103 13.35 -10.73 1.82
C ASN A 103 13.56 -9.94 3.12
N LEU A 104 12.60 -10.04 4.04
CA LEU A 104 12.71 -9.49 5.38
C LEU A 104 13.80 -10.32 6.06
N PRO A 105 14.82 -9.68 6.64
CA PRO A 105 15.65 -10.40 7.60
C PRO A 105 14.73 -10.97 8.70
N PRO A 106 15.03 -12.16 9.24
CA PRO A 106 14.12 -12.96 10.06
C PRO A 106 13.55 -12.24 11.30
N ASP A 107 14.15 -11.13 11.72
CA ASP A 107 13.85 -10.48 13.01
C ASP A 107 12.89 -9.27 12.92
N ALA A 108 12.27 -9.00 11.76
CA ALA A 108 11.43 -7.82 11.58
C ALA A 108 10.05 -7.87 12.28
N ASP A 109 9.68 -9.00 12.90
CA ASP A 109 8.41 -9.20 13.61
C ASP A 109 8.56 -9.24 15.15
N ALA A 110 9.77 -9.01 15.69
CA ALA A 110 10.03 -9.08 17.12
C ALA A 110 10.32 -7.69 17.71
N GLU A 111 9.27 -6.93 18.05
CA GLU A 111 9.22 -5.80 19.02
C GLU A 111 7.89 -5.05 18.76
N THR A 112 6.90 -4.91 19.65
CA THR A 112 6.67 -5.24 21.06
C THR A 112 5.16 -5.18 21.29
N ASP A 113 4.58 -6.22 21.91
CA ASP A 113 3.28 -6.16 22.58
C ASP A 113 3.49 -5.52 23.97
N PRO A 114 2.90 -4.37 24.30
CA PRO A 114 3.05 -3.78 25.63
C PRO A 114 1.96 -4.37 26.53
N THR A 115 2.14 -5.63 26.91
CA THR A 115 1.42 -6.19 28.05
C THR A 115 2.43 -6.95 28.88
N ASP A 116 2.93 -6.30 29.94
CA ASP A 116 2.97 -6.97 31.24
C ASP A 116 2.95 -5.92 32.36
N CYS A 117 1.83 -6.00 33.07
CA CYS A 117 1.49 -5.25 34.26
C CYS A 117 2.40 -5.77 35.40
N ASN A 118 3.30 -4.92 35.88
CA ASN A 118 4.18 -5.21 37.01
C ASN A 118 3.36 -5.66 38.23
N SER A 119 3.42 -6.96 38.54
CA SER A 119 2.99 -7.54 39.80
C SER A 119 4.20 -8.21 40.44
N SER A 120 4.38 -8.00 41.74
CA SER A 120 5.26 -8.73 42.68
C SER A 120 6.60 -8.06 43.02
N THR A 121 6.61 -7.26 44.09
CA THR A 121 7.76 -7.20 45.00
C THR A 121 7.35 -7.86 46.31
N GLY A 122 7.69 -9.14 46.45
CA GLY A 122 7.64 -9.89 47.70
C GLY A 122 9.02 -9.90 48.36
N SER A 123 9.02 -9.63 49.66
CA SER A 123 9.93 -10.14 50.71
C SER A 123 11.42 -9.82 50.60
N ALA A 124 11.87 -8.86 51.40
CA ALA A 124 13.26 -8.70 51.81
C ALA A 124 13.47 -9.28 53.23
N GLN A 125 14.32 -10.31 53.35
CA GLN A 125 15.24 -10.50 54.47
C GLN A 125 16.51 -11.16 53.93
N PRO A 126 17.69 -10.70 54.41
CA PRO A 126 18.53 -11.66 55.13
C PRO A 126 19.30 -11.07 56.33
N HIS A 127 19.53 -11.96 57.29
CA HIS A 127 20.49 -11.98 58.42
C HIS A 127 20.48 -10.87 59.47
#